data_AF-A0AA40C8Y2-F1
#
_entry.id   AF-A0AA40C8Y2-F1
#
_cell.length_a   1.000
_cell.length_b   1.000
_cell.length_c   1.000
_cell.angle_alpha   90.00
_cell.angle_beta   90.00
_cell.angle_gamma   90.00
#
_symmetry.space_group_name_H-M   'P 1'
#
loop_
_entity.id
_entity.type
_entity.pdbx_description
1 polymer ?
#
loop_
_entity_poly.entity_id
_entity_poly.type
_entity_poly.pdbx_seq_one_letter_code
_entity_poly.pdbx_strand_id
1 'polypeptide(L)'
;MAPAPWESVPARDTLFVLVTGANSGIGFGIGQRLIDEYLTTRSLSAHLVLIVTTRSTKKSQETVNGLRQHAKAFAATSTALQSRVGPDYDPDRHATNRIHVLSVELDLCNLSTIRRAADLLVDGTLSSPCRGDDAAHFEPLINVKIPRLDSVIFNAGVGGWTGIAWSLVAQNILTKGLVQAVTWPTFKAATAGHVVNPLPDAPTKDTPKVGEVFCANVLGHYIFAHLLQRLLSRPQQSTTADNEPPLPPGRIIWESSIEPCWDNLSLDDFQGIRTNAAYESTKRLTDVLALSASLPAPKPSVTSYLTTTSAKGVIPPKIYLVHPGVVQTTLFPLNAFMFFWYRIVLYVARWLGSPWHPITAYNGACAPVWLVLQEQTALDAARAERVKWGSGTDRRGECRVLKTEVEGWGWDGEVVPEGYKSKRKASGRKKGAVELTRERREEFEAVGAECWRKMEELRGEWEGRIV
;
A
#
# COMPACT_ATOMS: atom_id res chain seq x y z
N MET A 1 -13.19 30.54 -8.54
CA MET A 1 -12.13 29.51 -8.43
C MET A 1 -11.97 28.94 -9.83
N ALA A 2 -10.76 28.82 -10.37
CA ALA A 2 -10.58 28.18 -11.67
C ALA A 2 -11.00 26.70 -11.55
N PRO A 3 -11.74 26.14 -12.51
CA PRO A 3 -12.13 24.74 -12.46
C PRO A 3 -10.89 23.85 -12.47
N ALA A 4 -10.92 22.73 -11.75
CA ALA A 4 -9.83 21.79 -11.79
C ALA A 4 -9.73 21.14 -13.19
N PRO A 5 -8.54 20.79 -13.69
CA PRO A 5 -8.36 20.27 -15.05
C PRO A 5 -9.19 19.03 -15.38
N TRP A 6 -9.49 18.21 -14.38
CA TRP A 6 -10.27 16.99 -14.51
C TRP A 6 -11.80 17.20 -14.47
N GLU A 7 -12.28 18.41 -14.16
CA GLU A 7 -13.74 18.68 -14.12
C GLU A 7 -14.38 18.67 -15.51
N SER A 8 -13.58 18.86 -16.56
CA SER A 8 -14.03 18.76 -17.96
C SER A 8 -13.92 17.34 -18.53
N VAL A 9 -13.42 16.38 -17.75
CA VAL A 9 -13.15 15.00 -18.18
C VAL A 9 -14.19 14.05 -17.59
N PRO A 10 -14.74 13.10 -18.37
CA PRO A 10 -15.68 12.10 -17.85
C PRO A 10 -15.12 11.36 -16.63
N ALA A 11 -16.00 11.01 -15.69
CA ALA A 11 -15.57 10.40 -14.43
C ALA A 11 -14.79 9.09 -14.66
N ARG A 12 -15.18 8.28 -15.65
CA ARG A 12 -14.49 7.04 -16.04
C ARG A 12 -13.06 7.24 -16.57
N ASP A 13 -12.76 8.45 -17.07
CA ASP A 13 -11.47 8.84 -17.64
C ASP A 13 -10.62 9.63 -16.64
N THR A 14 -11.01 9.66 -15.37
CA THR A 14 -10.22 10.25 -14.28
C THR A 14 -9.89 9.19 -13.25
N LEU A 15 -8.68 9.21 -12.70
CA LEU A 15 -8.24 8.27 -11.68
C LEU A 15 -7.59 9.00 -10.51
N PHE A 16 -8.18 8.89 -9.32
CA PHE A 16 -7.69 9.53 -8.09
C PHE A 16 -7.04 8.51 -7.15
N VAL A 17 -5.72 8.65 -6.94
CA VAL A 17 -4.94 7.69 -6.15
C VAL A 17 -4.20 8.39 -5.03
N LEU A 18 -4.40 7.94 -3.80
CA LEU A 18 -3.66 8.40 -2.63
C LEU A 18 -2.57 7.38 -2.25
N VAL A 19 -1.33 7.84 -2.02
CA VAL A 19 -0.21 6.97 -1.60
C VAL A 19 0.42 7.52 -0.34
N THR A 20 0.41 6.73 0.74
CA THR A 20 1.04 7.15 2.00
C THR A 20 2.55 6.93 1.99
N GLY A 21 3.31 7.86 2.56
CA GLY A 21 4.77 7.71 2.71
C GLY A 21 5.52 7.67 1.37
N ALA A 22 5.17 8.58 0.45
CA ALA A 22 5.66 8.56 -0.93
C ALA A 22 6.95 9.36 -1.16
N ASN A 23 7.57 9.90 -0.11
CA ASN A 23 8.74 10.78 -0.24
C ASN A 23 10.06 10.06 -0.57
N SER A 24 10.10 8.74 -0.54
CA SER A 24 11.26 7.93 -0.89
C SER A 24 10.86 6.46 -1.05
N GLY A 25 11.83 5.62 -1.44
CA GLY A 25 11.66 4.17 -1.45
C GLY A 25 10.45 3.72 -2.28
N ILE A 26 9.74 2.70 -1.78
CA ILE A 26 8.64 2.05 -2.50
C ILE A 26 7.51 3.03 -2.80
N GLY A 27 7.10 3.89 -1.86
CA GLY A 27 6.03 4.87 -2.08
C GLY A 27 6.33 5.83 -3.23
N PHE A 28 7.57 6.30 -3.37
CA PHE A 28 7.98 7.09 -4.53
C PHE A 28 7.96 6.26 -5.82
N GLY A 29 8.46 5.02 -5.75
CA GLY A 29 8.43 4.06 -6.86
C GLY A 29 7.01 3.71 -7.33
N ILE A 30 6.03 3.69 -6.42
CA ILE A 30 4.60 3.55 -6.74
C ILE A 30 4.14 4.72 -7.58
N GLY A 31 4.47 5.95 -7.18
CA GLY A 31 4.13 7.14 -7.97
C GLY A 31 4.74 7.09 -9.38
N GLN A 32 6.03 6.77 -9.49
CA GLN A 32 6.72 6.65 -10.78
C GLN A 32 6.07 5.59 -11.69
N ARG A 33 5.90 4.38 -11.17
CA ARG A 33 5.34 3.27 -11.95
C ARG A 33 3.88 3.49 -12.32
N LEU A 34 3.11 4.10 -11.43
CA LEU A 34 1.72 4.43 -11.72
C LEU A 34 1.63 5.44 -12.86
N ILE A 35 2.49 6.47 -12.90
CA ILE A 35 2.57 7.42 -14.02
C ILE A 35 2.86 6.66 -15.33
N ASP A 36 3.91 5.83 -15.34
CA ASP A 36 4.38 5.14 -16.54
C ASP A 36 3.32 4.18 -17.10
N GLU A 37 2.76 3.31 -16.23
CA GLU A 37 1.73 2.34 -16.64
C GLU A 37 0.40 3.02 -16.96
N TYR A 38 0.01 4.08 -16.25
CA TYR A 38 -1.21 4.81 -16.57
C TYR A 38 -1.13 5.45 -17.96
N LEU A 39 -0.05 6.19 -18.24
CA LEU A 39 0.14 6.88 -19.52
C LEU A 39 0.21 5.89 -20.69
N THR A 40 0.76 4.70 -20.49
CA THR A 40 0.91 3.68 -21.54
C THR A 40 -0.32 2.80 -21.73
N THR A 41 -1.20 2.68 -20.75
CA THR A 41 -2.38 1.77 -20.83
C THR A 41 -3.71 2.48 -21.00
N ARG A 42 -3.86 3.72 -20.51
CA ARG A 42 -5.14 4.44 -20.52
C ARG A 42 -5.36 5.27 -21.79
N SER A 43 -6.61 5.66 -22.01
CA SER A 43 -7.00 6.57 -23.10
C SER A 43 -6.15 7.83 -23.10
N LEU A 44 -5.84 8.39 -24.27
CA LEU A 44 -5.04 9.61 -24.41
C LEU A 44 -5.73 10.87 -23.83
N SER A 45 -7.03 10.79 -23.55
CA SER A 45 -7.82 11.85 -22.90
C SER A 45 -7.97 11.67 -21.39
N ALA A 46 -7.47 10.57 -20.82
CA ALA A 46 -7.70 10.24 -19.41
C ALA A 46 -6.65 10.88 -18.49
N HIS A 47 -7.07 11.33 -17.30
CA HIS A 47 -6.26 12.10 -16.33
C HIS A 47 -5.97 11.31 -15.05
N LEU A 48 -4.70 11.29 -14.63
CA LEU A 48 -4.28 10.72 -13.35
C LEU A 48 -4.09 11.85 -12.33
N VAL A 49 -4.75 11.72 -11.19
CA VAL A 49 -4.55 12.58 -10.01
C VAL A 49 -3.89 11.77 -8.91
N LEU A 50 -2.62 12.04 -8.67
CA LEU A 50 -1.80 11.37 -7.66
C LEU A 50 -1.65 12.27 -6.43
N ILE A 51 -2.18 11.82 -5.30
CA ILE A 51 -2.10 12.50 -4.01
C ILE A 51 -1.07 11.79 -3.15
N VAL A 52 0.07 12.42 -2.92
CA VAL A 52 1.14 11.85 -2.09
C VAL A 52 1.08 12.37 -0.67
N THR A 53 1.39 11.52 0.31
CA THR A 53 1.53 11.97 1.69
C THR A 53 2.99 11.98 2.14
N THR A 54 3.36 13.01 2.89
CA THR A 54 4.69 13.12 3.51
C THR A 54 4.59 13.75 4.90
N ARG A 55 5.67 13.69 5.69
CA ARG A 55 5.68 14.24 7.06
C ARG A 55 5.99 15.74 7.15
N SER A 56 6.28 16.42 6.04
CA SER A 56 6.57 17.86 6.07
C SER A 56 6.39 18.53 4.72
N THR A 57 6.09 19.83 4.72
CA THR A 57 5.94 20.63 3.50
C THR A 57 7.15 20.53 2.56
N LYS A 58 8.37 20.54 3.11
CA LYS A 58 9.61 20.40 2.33
C LYS A 58 9.64 19.08 1.57
N LYS A 59 9.36 17.96 2.26
CA LYS A 59 9.32 16.63 1.63
C LYS A 59 8.20 16.54 0.61
N SER A 60 7.04 17.14 0.88
CA SER A 60 5.94 17.23 -0.07
C SER A 60 6.37 17.91 -1.37
N GLN A 61 7.01 19.08 -1.27
CA GLN A 61 7.54 19.81 -2.44
C GLN A 61 8.58 18.98 -3.21
N GLU A 62 9.55 18.39 -2.53
CA GLU A 62 10.58 17.54 -3.15
C GLU A 62 9.96 16.32 -3.86
N THR A 63 8.95 15.71 -3.26
CA THR A 63 8.24 14.55 -3.83
C THR A 63 7.44 14.92 -5.07
N VAL A 64 6.67 16.01 -5.01
CA VAL A 64 5.89 16.52 -6.14
C VAL A 64 6.82 16.86 -7.31
N ASN A 65 7.91 17.58 -7.04
CA ASN A 65 8.90 17.95 -8.06
C ASN A 65 9.56 16.70 -8.66
N GLY A 66 9.94 15.72 -7.84
CA GLY A 66 10.54 14.47 -8.31
C GLY A 66 9.61 13.67 -9.21
N LEU A 67 8.32 13.59 -8.88
CA LEU A 67 7.32 12.89 -9.71
C LEU A 67 7.01 13.65 -11.01
N ARG A 68 6.96 14.98 -10.98
CA ARG A 68 6.86 15.82 -12.18
C ARG A 68 8.09 15.64 -13.09
N GLN A 69 9.29 15.66 -12.52
CA GLN A 69 10.51 15.40 -13.27
C GLN A 69 10.50 14.01 -13.91
N HIS A 70 10.05 12.99 -13.17
CA HIS A 70 9.89 11.63 -13.71
C HIS A 70 8.88 11.60 -14.87
N ALA A 71 7.71 12.22 -14.72
CA ALA A 71 6.70 12.30 -15.77
C ALA A 71 7.22 12.98 -17.04
N LYS A 72 7.95 14.10 -16.92
CA LYS A 72 8.60 14.77 -18.06
C LYS A 72 9.61 13.85 -18.75
N ALA A 73 10.49 13.22 -17.97
CA ALA A 73 11.50 12.32 -18.51
C ALA A 73 10.86 11.12 -19.23
N PHE A 74 9.82 10.52 -18.65
CA PHE A 74 9.08 9.42 -19.28
C PHE A 74 8.37 9.87 -20.56
N ALA A 75 7.69 11.02 -20.53
CA ALA A 75 7.03 11.58 -21.71
C ALA A 75 8.02 11.84 -22.86
N ALA A 76 9.21 12.34 -22.56
CA ALA A 76 10.23 12.60 -23.59
C ALA A 76 10.84 11.31 -24.17
N THR A 77 10.99 10.25 -23.36
CA THR A 77 11.80 9.08 -23.71
C THR A 77 11.01 7.82 -24.06
N SER A 78 9.71 7.77 -23.75
CA SER A 78 8.89 6.56 -23.91
C SER A 78 8.55 6.30 -25.37
N THR A 79 9.20 5.29 -25.96
CA THR A 79 8.88 4.78 -27.30
C THR A 79 7.47 4.19 -27.38
N ALA A 80 6.94 3.67 -26.26
CA ALA A 80 5.58 3.17 -26.18
C ALA A 80 4.56 4.30 -26.39
N LEU A 81 4.76 5.46 -25.76
CA LEU A 81 3.88 6.62 -25.94
C LEU A 81 3.96 7.17 -27.36
N GLN A 82 5.19 7.35 -27.87
CA GLN A 82 5.43 7.80 -29.24
C GLN A 82 4.74 6.87 -30.26
N SER A 83 4.85 5.55 -30.07
CA SER A 83 4.24 4.57 -30.97
C SER A 83 2.70 4.56 -30.89
N ARG A 84 2.12 4.88 -29.73
CA ARG A 84 0.66 4.93 -29.55
C ARG A 84 0.01 6.12 -30.26
N VAL A 85 0.71 7.24 -30.35
CA VAL A 85 0.19 8.47 -30.99
C VAL A 85 0.65 8.58 -32.44
N GLY A 86 1.90 8.22 -32.73
CA GLY A 86 2.52 8.34 -34.05
C GLY A 86 3.24 9.67 -34.25
N PRO A 87 3.35 10.17 -35.50
CA PRO A 87 4.12 11.37 -35.85
C PRO A 87 3.70 12.65 -35.12
N ASP A 88 2.44 12.73 -34.68
CA ASP A 88 1.88 13.90 -33.98
C ASP A 88 2.13 13.87 -32.46
N TYR A 89 3.04 13.01 -31.99
CA TYR A 89 3.34 12.89 -30.57
C TYR A 89 3.95 14.17 -30.00
N ASP A 90 3.17 14.82 -29.16
CA ASP A 90 3.60 15.93 -28.31
C ASP A 90 3.67 15.47 -26.83
N PRO A 91 4.85 15.51 -26.18
CA PRO A 91 5.03 15.04 -24.79
C PRO A 91 4.10 15.73 -23.79
N ASP A 92 3.82 17.02 -23.98
CA ASP A 92 3.07 17.77 -22.98
C ASP A 92 1.58 17.48 -23.08
N ARG A 93 1.02 17.64 -24.28
CA ARG A 93 -0.38 17.37 -24.60
C ARG A 93 -0.77 15.92 -24.35
N HIS A 94 0.08 14.97 -24.71
CA HIS A 94 -0.26 13.55 -24.65
C HIS A 94 0.17 12.87 -23.35
N ALA A 95 1.00 13.53 -22.51
CA ALA A 95 1.40 12.97 -21.22
C ALA A 95 1.31 13.97 -20.05
N THR A 96 2.15 15.00 -19.96
CA THR A 96 2.31 15.76 -18.71
C THR A 96 1.07 16.57 -18.32
N ASN A 97 0.30 17.11 -19.26
CA ASN A 97 -0.97 17.83 -18.99
C ASN A 97 -2.04 16.93 -18.36
N ARG A 98 -1.85 15.60 -18.41
CA ARG A 98 -2.77 14.61 -17.88
C ARG A 98 -2.35 14.07 -16.51
N ILE A 99 -1.19 14.49 -16.00
CA ILE A 99 -0.63 14.04 -14.73
C ILE A 99 -0.68 15.17 -13.70
N HIS A 100 -1.51 14.97 -12.69
CA HIS A 100 -1.80 15.94 -11.65
C HIS A 100 -1.25 15.44 -10.32
N VAL A 101 -0.21 16.08 -9.77
CA VAL A 101 0.41 15.65 -8.51
C VAL A 101 0.10 16.64 -7.40
N LEU A 102 -0.58 16.17 -6.36
CA LEU A 102 -0.97 16.90 -5.17
C LEU A 102 -0.31 16.27 -3.94
N SER A 103 -0.24 17.00 -2.84
CA SER A 103 0.34 16.48 -1.60
C SER A 103 -0.45 16.89 -0.37
N VAL A 104 -0.40 16.04 0.66
CA VAL A 104 -0.98 16.29 1.99
C VAL A 104 0.01 15.87 3.07
N GLU A 105 0.12 16.66 4.13
CA GLU A 105 0.97 16.31 5.27
C GLU A 105 0.28 15.29 6.16
N LEU A 106 0.98 14.20 6.47
CA LEU A 106 0.45 13.09 7.25
C LEU A 106 1.58 12.44 8.06
N ASP A 107 1.43 12.45 9.38
CA ASP A 107 2.23 11.62 10.28
C ASP A 107 1.32 10.59 10.95
N LEU A 108 1.51 9.32 10.61
CA LEU A 108 0.68 8.22 11.09
C LEU A 108 0.84 7.97 12.60
N CYS A 109 1.88 8.52 13.22
CA CYS A 109 2.06 8.52 14.66
C CYS A 109 1.50 9.76 15.36
N ASN A 110 0.89 10.71 14.63
CA ASN A 110 0.19 11.86 15.19
C ASN A 110 -1.25 11.91 14.62
N LEU A 111 -2.21 11.44 15.41
CA LEU A 111 -3.61 11.29 14.99
C LEU A 111 -4.28 12.63 14.66
N SER A 112 -3.85 13.74 15.26
CA SER A 112 -4.33 15.08 14.91
C SER A 112 -3.96 15.44 13.48
N THR A 113 -2.78 15.02 13.01
CA THR A 113 -2.40 15.22 11.60
C THR A 113 -3.22 14.35 10.65
N ILE A 114 -3.60 13.14 11.08
CA ILE A 114 -4.48 12.25 10.31
C ILE A 114 -5.85 12.88 10.11
N ARG A 115 -6.43 13.43 11.19
CA ARG A 115 -7.72 14.11 11.11
C ARG A 115 -7.68 15.33 10.20
N ARG A 116 -6.70 16.22 10.41
CA ARG A 116 -6.50 17.40 9.55
C ARG A 116 -6.27 17.04 8.09
N ALA A 117 -5.52 15.98 7.80
CA ALA A 117 -5.32 15.49 6.44
C ALA A 117 -6.63 14.99 5.82
N ALA A 118 -7.43 14.24 6.58
CA ALA A 118 -8.74 13.78 6.13
C ALA A 118 -9.72 14.95 5.90
N ASP A 119 -9.82 15.89 6.83
CA ASP A 119 -10.68 17.08 6.69
C ASP A 119 -10.29 17.90 5.45
N LEU A 120 -8.99 18.07 5.20
CA LEU A 120 -8.48 18.77 4.01
C LEU A 120 -8.85 18.06 2.70
N LEU A 121 -8.83 16.72 2.68
CA LEU A 121 -9.19 15.92 1.51
C LEU A 121 -10.70 15.85 1.28
N VAL A 122 -11.48 15.71 2.35
CA VAL A 122 -12.92 15.45 2.31
C VAL A 122 -13.72 16.74 2.15
N ASP A 123 -13.39 17.77 2.92
CA ASP A 123 -14.17 19.01 3.02
C ASP A 123 -13.37 20.25 2.57
N GLY A 124 -12.05 20.14 2.50
CA GLY A 124 -11.14 21.22 2.12
C GLY A 124 -10.77 21.27 0.63
N THR A 125 -9.63 21.91 0.35
CA THR A 125 -9.05 22.08 -0.98
C THR A 125 -7.54 21.89 -0.94
N LEU A 126 -6.96 21.34 -2.00
CA LEU A 126 -5.51 21.19 -2.15
C LEU A 126 -4.95 22.17 -3.19
N SER A 127 -3.67 22.49 -3.05
CA SER A 127 -2.93 23.28 -4.05
C SER A 127 -1.60 22.61 -4.35
N SER A 128 -1.19 22.67 -5.61
CA SER A 128 0.11 22.24 -6.11
C SER A 128 0.55 23.20 -7.22
N PRO A 129 1.04 24.40 -6.87
CA PRO A 129 1.47 25.38 -7.85
C PRO A 129 2.62 24.83 -8.69
N CYS A 130 2.67 25.23 -9.95
CA CYS A 130 3.82 25.02 -10.81
C CYS A 130 4.77 26.21 -10.67
N ARG A 131 6.08 25.95 -10.56
CA ARG A 131 7.12 27.00 -10.44
C ARG A 131 8.23 26.70 -11.43
N GLY A 132 8.82 27.76 -12.00
CA GLY A 132 9.92 27.62 -12.96
C GLY A 132 9.51 26.81 -14.19
N ASP A 133 10.40 25.89 -14.59
CA ASP A 133 10.25 25.03 -15.77
C ASP A 133 8.97 24.18 -15.75
N ASP A 134 8.48 23.76 -14.58
CA ASP A 134 7.27 22.95 -14.48
C ASP A 134 6.01 23.68 -14.97
N ALA A 135 6.00 25.01 -14.98
CA ALA A 135 4.84 25.78 -15.46
C ALA A 135 4.63 25.69 -16.97
N ALA A 136 5.64 25.26 -17.73
CA ALA A 136 5.51 25.01 -19.17
C ALA A 136 4.89 23.64 -19.47
N HIS A 137 5.05 22.68 -18.56
CA HIS A 137 4.72 21.27 -18.78
C HIS A 137 3.53 20.77 -17.97
N PHE A 138 3.16 21.45 -16.89
CA PHE A 138 2.10 21.03 -15.98
C PHE A 138 1.13 22.15 -15.68
N GLU A 139 -0.15 21.81 -15.61
CA GLU A 139 -1.18 22.75 -15.18
C GLU A 139 -1.10 23.02 -13.66
N PRO A 140 -1.06 24.31 -13.24
CA PRO A 140 -1.03 24.65 -11.83
C PRO A 140 -2.38 24.37 -11.17
N LEU A 141 -2.36 23.66 -10.03
CA LEU A 141 -3.56 23.33 -9.27
C LEU A 141 -3.68 24.28 -8.08
N ILE A 142 -4.73 25.10 -8.02
CA ILE A 142 -4.94 26.08 -6.95
C ILE A 142 -6.32 25.88 -6.34
N ASN A 143 -6.35 25.52 -5.06
CA ASN A 143 -7.55 25.30 -4.26
C ASN A 143 -8.55 24.35 -4.91
N VAL A 144 -8.07 23.25 -5.47
CA VAL A 144 -8.89 22.23 -6.14
C VAL A 144 -9.52 21.28 -5.11
N LYS A 145 -10.74 20.83 -5.39
CA LYS A 145 -11.43 19.81 -4.59
C LYS A 145 -11.16 18.41 -5.13
N ILE A 146 -11.07 17.44 -4.23
CA ILE A 146 -10.96 16.02 -4.58
C ILE A 146 -12.36 15.42 -4.54
N PRO A 147 -12.94 15.03 -5.68
CA PRO A 147 -14.33 14.56 -5.71
C PRO A 147 -14.48 13.14 -5.14
N ARG A 148 -13.42 12.34 -5.22
CA ARG A 148 -13.39 10.94 -4.77
C ARG A 148 -11.95 10.43 -4.69
N LEU A 149 -11.77 9.27 -4.07
CA LEU A 149 -10.56 8.45 -4.17
C LEU A 149 -10.94 7.10 -4.79
N ASP A 150 -10.32 6.77 -5.91
CA ASP A 150 -10.51 5.46 -6.58
C ASP A 150 -9.62 4.40 -5.95
N SER A 151 -8.47 4.79 -5.43
CA SER A 151 -7.61 3.90 -4.66
C SER A 151 -6.82 4.65 -3.60
N VAL A 152 -6.61 4.00 -2.46
CA VAL A 152 -5.63 4.40 -1.46
C VAL A 152 -4.64 3.27 -1.22
N ILE A 153 -3.35 3.57 -1.27
CA ILE A 153 -2.26 2.64 -0.99
C ILE A 153 -1.62 3.01 0.34
N PHE A 154 -1.81 2.15 1.34
CA PHE A 154 -1.20 2.27 2.65
C PHE A 154 0.18 1.62 2.66
N ASN A 155 1.15 2.35 2.09
CA ASN A 155 2.55 1.96 1.93
C ASN A 155 3.42 2.34 3.14
N ALA A 156 3.15 3.49 3.77
CA ALA A 156 4.00 4.02 4.83
C ALA A 156 4.21 3.02 5.98
N GLY A 157 5.41 3.00 6.53
CA GLY A 157 5.69 2.15 7.69
C GLY A 157 7.12 2.27 8.19
N VAL A 158 7.33 1.72 9.38
CA VAL A 158 8.61 1.69 10.07
C VAL A 158 8.92 0.26 10.52
N GLY A 159 10.21 -0.09 10.58
CA GLY A 159 10.68 -1.44 10.95
C GLY A 159 11.03 -1.63 12.43
N GLY A 160 11.45 -0.59 13.14
CA GLY A 160 11.90 -0.70 14.54
C GLY A 160 13.20 -1.52 14.74
N TRP A 161 13.99 -1.72 13.68
CA TRP A 161 15.22 -2.51 13.75
C TRP A 161 16.41 -1.72 14.28
N THR A 162 17.22 -2.38 15.09
CA THR A 162 18.45 -1.85 15.69
C THR A 162 19.72 -2.34 14.99
N GLY A 163 19.63 -3.40 14.18
CA GLY A 163 20.76 -3.89 13.42
C GLY A 163 20.60 -5.32 12.90
N ILE A 164 21.73 -5.99 12.66
CA ILE A 164 21.82 -7.37 12.17
C ILE A 164 22.55 -8.24 13.22
N ALA A 165 21.96 -9.37 13.57
CA ALA A 165 22.62 -10.42 14.32
C ALA A 165 23.52 -11.26 13.38
N TRP A 166 24.78 -10.85 13.22
CA TRP A 166 25.71 -11.42 12.23
C TRP A 166 25.97 -12.93 12.36
N SER A 167 26.02 -13.45 13.58
CA SER A 167 26.12 -14.90 13.81
C SER A 167 24.91 -15.66 13.25
N LEU A 168 23.71 -15.09 13.40
CA LEU A 168 22.48 -15.65 12.84
C LEU A 168 22.40 -15.52 11.32
N VAL A 169 23.08 -14.54 10.70
CA VAL A 169 23.22 -14.45 9.24
C VAL A 169 23.96 -15.67 8.71
N ALA A 170 25.16 -15.94 9.26
CA ALA A 170 25.97 -17.09 8.85
C ALA A 170 25.19 -18.39 9.07
N GLN A 171 24.57 -18.55 10.24
CA GLN A 171 23.73 -19.71 10.55
C GLN A 171 22.57 -19.87 9.55
N ASN A 172 21.83 -18.80 9.24
CA ASN A 172 20.70 -18.88 8.29
C ASN A 172 21.17 -19.28 6.89
N ILE A 173 22.25 -18.67 6.40
CA ILE A 173 22.77 -18.97 5.06
C ILE A 173 23.23 -20.44 5.00
N LEU A 174 23.97 -20.91 6.01
CA LEU A 174 24.50 -22.29 6.05
C LEU A 174 23.40 -23.35 6.22
N THR A 175 22.37 -23.08 7.03
CA THR A 175 21.34 -24.09 7.36
C THR A 175 20.12 -24.05 6.43
N LYS A 176 19.76 -22.88 5.91
CA LYS A 176 18.55 -22.68 5.10
C LYS A 176 18.85 -22.38 3.64
N GLY A 177 20.09 -22.00 3.30
CA GLY A 177 20.50 -21.54 1.98
C GLY A 177 20.29 -20.04 1.78
N LEU A 178 21.09 -19.45 0.90
CA LEU A 178 21.12 -18.00 0.66
C LEU A 178 19.74 -17.42 0.34
N VAL A 179 19.03 -17.98 -0.65
CA VAL A 179 17.73 -17.48 -1.11
C VAL A 179 16.71 -17.42 0.04
N GLN A 180 16.60 -18.49 0.83
CA GLN A 180 15.70 -18.52 1.98
C GLN A 180 16.10 -17.46 3.02
N ALA A 181 17.40 -17.36 3.33
CA ALA A 181 17.93 -16.45 4.33
C ALA A 181 17.67 -14.97 3.98
N VAL A 182 17.72 -14.60 2.70
CA VAL A 182 17.52 -13.20 2.27
C VAL A 182 16.08 -12.88 1.82
N THR A 183 15.23 -13.90 1.70
CA THR A 183 13.79 -13.72 1.46
C THR A 183 12.99 -13.66 2.77
N TRP A 184 13.34 -14.52 3.75
CA TRP A 184 12.71 -14.61 5.07
C TRP A 184 13.76 -14.57 6.17
N PRO A 185 14.42 -13.41 6.39
CA PRO A 185 15.52 -13.29 7.34
C PRO A 185 15.03 -13.45 8.79
N THR A 186 15.72 -14.28 9.57
CA THR A 186 15.48 -14.43 11.03
C THR A 186 16.62 -13.85 11.88
N PHE A 187 17.38 -12.91 11.31
CA PHE A 187 18.57 -12.31 11.91
C PHE A 187 18.47 -10.78 12.04
N LYS A 188 17.30 -10.20 11.77
CA LYS A 188 17.04 -8.78 12.01
C LYS A 188 16.94 -8.56 13.51
N ALA A 189 17.77 -7.68 14.04
CA ALA A 189 17.73 -7.31 15.45
C ALA A 189 16.79 -6.11 15.62
N ALA A 190 15.96 -6.16 16.65
CA ALA A 190 15.05 -5.10 17.07
C ALA A 190 14.90 -5.18 18.60
N THR A 191 14.45 -4.08 19.20
CA THR A 191 14.19 -3.99 20.64
C THR A 191 12.71 -3.79 20.90
N ALA A 192 12.19 -4.41 21.95
CA ALA A 192 10.84 -4.20 22.45
C ALA A 192 10.71 -2.84 23.19
N GLY A 193 9.46 -2.44 23.46
CA GLY A 193 9.13 -1.32 24.33
C GLY A 193 8.97 0.04 23.64
N HIS A 194 9.08 0.11 22.32
CA HIS A 194 8.91 1.36 21.58
C HIS A 194 7.45 1.79 21.58
N VAL A 195 7.20 2.97 22.14
CA VAL A 195 5.87 3.55 22.28
C VAL A 195 5.88 5.04 21.90
N VAL A 196 4.76 5.51 21.38
CA VAL A 196 4.56 6.92 20.98
C VAL A 196 3.35 7.49 21.70
N ASN A 197 3.37 8.81 21.95
CA ASN A 197 2.15 9.55 22.26
C ASN A 197 1.47 9.90 20.92
N PRO A 198 0.31 9.31 20.60
CA PRO A 198 -0.38 9.57 19.34
C PRO A 198 -1.06 10.94 19.25
N LEU A 199 -1.11 11.71 20.34
CA LEU A 199 -1.59 13.10 20.41
C LEU A 199 -0.48 14.02 20.96
N PRO A 200 0.63 14.20 20.22
CA PRO A 200 1.77 14.98 20.69
C PRO A 200 1.48 16.49 20.79
N ASP A 201 0.45 16.98 20.09
CA ASP A 201 0.07 18.40 20.07
C ASP A 201 -0.73 18.84 21.31
N ALA A 202 -1.30 17.89 22.05
CA ALA A 202 -2.04 18.13 23.30
C ALA A 202 -1.67 17.08 24.37
N PRO A 203 -0.40 17.01 24.80
CA PRO A 203 0.07 15.96 25.68
C PRO A 203 -0.48 16.16 27.09
N THR A 204 -1.28 15.22 27.57
CA THR A 204 -1.62 15.11 29.00
C THR A 204 -0.81 14.00 29.65
N LYS A 205 -0.55 14.10 30.97
CA LYS A 205 0.16 13.05 31.71
C LYS A 205 -0.54 11.67 31.62
N ASP A 206 -1.85 11.69 31.39
CA ASP A 206 -2.70 10.51 31.34
C ASP A 206 -2.99 10.03 29.91
N THR A 207 -2.39 10.64 28.88
CA THR A 207 -2.58 10.18 27.50
C THR A 207 -1.97 8.78 27.34
N PRO A 208 -2.76 7.75 27.00
CA PRO A 208 -2.22 6.41 26.79
C PRO A 208 -1.19 6.42 25.68
N LYS A 209 -0.11 5.65 25.85
CA LYS A 209 0.86 5.45 24.78
C LYS A 209 0.45 4.27 23.91
N VAL A 210 0.85 4.32 22.65
CA VAL A 210 0.60 3.27 21.65
C VAL A 210 1.93 2.71 21.18
N GLY A 211 2.01 1.40 20.88
CA GLY A 211 3.18 0.82 20.24
C GLY A 211 3.57 1.59 18.97
N GLU A 212 4.80 2.08 18.87
CA GLU A 212 5.21 3.01 17.80
C GLU A 212 5.05 2.38 16.40
N VAL A 213 5.57 1.17 16.23
CA VAL A 213 5.51 0.43 14.96
C VAL A 213 4.05 0.08 14.60
N PHE A 214 3.23 -0.27 15.60
CA PHE A 214 1.81 -0.51 15.41
C PHE A 214 1.04 0.75 15.02
N CYS A 215 1.36 1.89 15.63
CA CYS A 215 0.77 3.18 15.31
C CYS A 215 1.03 3.56 13.84
N ALA A 216 2.30 3.51 13.44
CA ALA A 216 2.73 3.85 12.09
C ALA A 216 2.22 2.87 11.01
N ASN A 217 2.26 1.56 11.28
CA ASN A 217 1.99 0.55 10.24
C ASN A 217 0.50 0.20 10.13
N VAL A 218 -0.27 0.29 11.22
CA VAL A 218 -1.66 -0.21 11.28
C VAL A 218 -2.62 0.86 11.79
N LEU A 219 -2.52 1.31 13.04
CA LEU A 219 -3.57 2.14 13.66
C LEU A 219 -3.79 3.46 12.92
N GLY A 220 -2.73 4.19 12.57
CA GLY A 220 -2.84 5.46 11.88
C GLY A 220 -3.52 5.30 10.52
N HIS A 221 -3.14 4.29 9.74
CA HIS A 221 -3.79 3.98 8.48
C HIS A 221 -5.25 3.54 8.66
N TYR A 222 -5.53 2.78 9.72
CA TYR A 222 -6.88 2.31 10.02
C TYR A 222 -7.81 3.50 10.26
N ILE A 223 -7.45 4.41 11.18
CA ILE A 223 -8.22 5.64 11.43
C ILE A 223 -8.33 6.48 10.16
N PHE A 224 -7.23 6.64 9.41
CA PHE A 224 -7.24 7.44 8.19
C PHE A 224 -8.23 6.90 7.14
N ALA A 225 -8.25 5.59 6.89
CA ALA A 225 -9.22 5.00 5.95
C ALA A 225 -10.66 5.19 6.42
N HIS A 226 -10.95 5.10 7.72
CA HIS A 226 -12.29 5.36 8.24
C HIS A 226 -12.72 6.80 7.97
N LEU A 227 -11.84 7.77 8.18
CA LEU A 227 -12.13 9.18 7.90
C LEU A 227 -12.30 9.47 6.39
N LEU A 228 -11.66 8.67 5.52
CA LEU A 228 -11.74 8.81 4.06
C LEU A 228 -12.96 8.10 3.43
N GLN A 229 -13.85 7.44 4.21
CA GLN A 229 -14.95 6.65 3.64
C GLN A 229 -15.87 7.45 2.70
N ARG A 230 -16.07 8.76 2.95
CA ARG A 230 -16.86 9.63 2.06
C ARG A 230 -16.26 9.73 0.64
N LEU A 231 -14.93 9.68 0.51
CA LEU A 231 -14.24 9.75 -0.79
C LEU A 231 -14.08 8.36 -1.44
N LEU A 232 -13.98 7.31 -0.63
CA LEU A 232 -13.75 5.93 -1.09
C LEU A 232 -15.04 5.20 -1.47
N SER A 233 -16.16 5.57 -0.85
CA SER A 233 -17.46 4.96 -1.12
C SER A 233 -18.07 5.43 -2.44
N ARG A 234 -18.99 4.65 -3.00
CA ARG A 234 -19.71 4.98 -4.24
C ARG A 234 -21.22 4.97 -4.03
N PRO A 235 -21.99 5.85 -4.69
CA PRO A 235 -23.45 5.76 -4.66
C PRO A 235 -23.90 4.46 -5.36
N GLN A 236 -24.95 3.82 -4.84
CA GLN A 236 -25.51 2.56 -5.37
C GLN A 236 -26.35 2.76 -6.66
N GLN A 237 -26.29 3.93 -7.31
CA GLN A 237 -27.08 4.21 -8.51
C GLN A 237 -26.57 3.46 -9.75
N SER A 238 -27.52 2.90 -10.52
CA SER A 238 -27.30 2.09 -11.71
C SER A 238 -26.95 2.88 -12.98
N THR A 239 -27.18 4.19 -12.98
CA THR A 239 -26.94 5.10 -14.11
C THR A 239 -26.73 6.50 -13.55
N THR A 240 -25.63 7.16 -13.90
CA THR A 240 -25.52 8.61 -13.69
C THR A 240 -26.57 9.33 -14.55
N ALA A 241 -26.81 10.62 -14.31
CA ALA A 241 -27.73 11.43 -15.12
C ALA A 241 -27.43 11.39 -16.64
N ASP A 242 -26.22 10.94 -17.02
CA ASP A 242 -25.69 10.93 -18.37
C ASP A 242 -25.59 9.53 -19.02
N ASN A 243 -26.28 8.50 -18.50
CA ASN A 243 -26.20 7.10 -18.97
C ASN A 243 -24.78 6.49 -18.93
N GLU A 244 -23.87 7.02 -18.10
CA GLU A 244 -22.54 6.41 -17.95
C GLU A 244 -22.59 5.18 -17.03
N PRO A 245 -21.78 4.14 -17.31
CA PRO A 245 -21.69 2.99 -16.43
C PRO A 245 -21.17 3.42 -15.05
N PRO A 246 -21.64 2.77 -13.96
CA PRO A 246 -21.21 3.12 -12.63
C PRO A 246 -19.70 2.91 -12.45
N LEU A 247 -19.06 3.83 -11.72
CA LEU A 247 -17.66 3.68 -11.35
C LEU A 247 -17.45 2.42 -10.49
N PRO A 248 -16.28 1.77 -10.60
CA PRO A 248 -15.95 0.67 -9.71
C PRO A 248 -15.88 1.13 -8.25
N PRO A 249 -16.04 0.20 -7.28
CA PRO A 249 -15.86 0.52 -5.87
C PRO A 249 -14.43 1.04 -5.63
N GLY A 250 -14.29 1.97 -4.69
CA GLY A 250 -12.97 2.42 -4.25
C GLY A 250 -12.14 1.26 -3.69
N ARG A 251 -10.82 1.42 -3.66
CA ARG A 251 -9.90 0.36 -3.23
C ARG A 251 -9.04 0.82 -2.06
N ILE A 252 -9.01 0.04 -0.99
CA ILE A 252 -8.06 0.18 0.12
C ILE A 252 -7.01 -0.91 -0.05
N ILE A 253 -5.79 -0.52 -0.37
CA ILE A 253 -4.69 -1.44 -0.67
C ILE A 253 -3.68 -1.37 0.47
N TRP A 254 -3.63 -2.41 1.28
CA TRP A 254 -2.69 -2.52 2.40
C TRP A 254 -1.36 -3.10 1.97
N GLU A 255 -0.27 -2.41 2.26
CA GLU A 255 1.07 -2.92 2.01
C GLU A 255 1.64 -3.66 3.23
N SER A 256 1.72 -4.97 3.09
CA SER A 256 2.35 -5.88 4.03
C SER A 256 3.80 -6.19 3.64
N SER A 257 4.41 -7.21 4.26
CA SER A 257 5.72 -7.77 3.91
C SER A 257 5.57 -9.22 3.48
N ILE A 258 6.56 -9.78 2.80
CA ILE A 258 6.61 -11.24 2.54
C ILE A 258 6.93 -12.06 3.81
N GLU A 259 7.46 -11.39 4.83
CA GLU A 259 8.09 -12.02 5.98
C GLU A 259 7.19 -12.55 7.11
N PRO A 260 6.00 -11.98 7.41
CA PRO A 260 5.27 -12.34 8.61
C PRO A 260 4.84 -13.80 8.59
N CYS A 261 5.07 -14.46 9.72
CA CYS A 261 4.74 -15.84 10.01
C CYS A 261 3.54 -15.89 10.97
N TRP A 262 2.98 -17.08 11.16
CA TRP A 262 1.88 -17.32 12.08
C TRP A 262 2.19 -16.80 13.50
N ASP A 263 3.34 -17.19 14.04
CA ASP A 263 3.73 -16.90 15.43
C ASP A 263 4.16 -15.44 15.68
N ASN A 264 4.15 -14.58 14.66
CA ASN A 264 4.54 -13.19 14.85
C ASN A 264 3.45 -12.33 15.50
N LEU A 265 2.18 -12.73 15.40
CA LEU A 265 1.05 -12.00 16.01
C LEU A 265 0.61 -12.70 17.29
N SER A 266 0.65 -11.96 18.40
CA SER A 266 0.05 -12.38 19.67
C SER A 266 -1.09 -11.42 20.03
N LEU A 267 -2.27 -11.97 20.30
CA LEU A 267 -3.44 -11.17 20.72
C LEU A 267 -3.27 -10.57 22.11
N ASP A 268 -2.37 -11.12 22.94
CA ASP A 268 -1.99 -10.61 24.25
C ASP A 268 -0.97 -9.47 24.16
N ASP A 269 -0.28 -9.33 23.02
CA ASP A 269 0.62 -8.22 22.70
C ASP A 269 0.18 -7.59 21.37
N PHE A 270 -1.10 -7.23 21.29
CA PHE A 270 -1.75 -6.82 20.05
C PHE A 270 -1.06 -5.62 19.35
N GLN A 271 -0.51 -4.70 20.14
CA GLN A 271 0.24 -3.55 19.64
C GLN A 271 1.74 -3.84 19.40
N GLY A 272 2.20 -5.07 19.66
CA GLY A 272 3.58 -5.49 19.47
C GLY A 272 4.59 -4.74 20.36
N ILE A 273 4.20 -4.37 21.59
CA ILE A 273 5.05 -3.59 22.50
C ILE A 273 6.08 -4.48 23.19
N ARG A 274 5.70 -5.70 23.56
CA ARG A 274 6.57 -6.63 24.31
C ARG A 274 7.48 -7.46 23.40
N THR A 275 7.08 -7.68 22.15
CA THR A 275 7.85 -8.45 21.17
C THR A 275 9.04 -7.67 20.59
N ASN A 276 10.12 -8.39 20.29
CA ASN A 276 11.23 -7.87 19.47
C ASN A 276 10.93 -7.97 17.96
N ALA A 277 9.77 -8.51 17.56
CA ALA A 277 9.35 -8.67 16.16
C ALA A 277 8.14 -7.78 15.84
N ALA A 278 8.15 -6.52 16.31
CA ALA A 278 7.02 -5.60 16.18
C ALA A 278 6.64 -5.35 14.70
N TYR A 279 7.63 -5.26 13.81
CA TYR A 279 7.37 -5.14 12.37
C TYR A 279 6.61 -6.36 11.84
N GLU A 280 7.11 -7.57 12.08
CA GLU A 280 6.49 -8.80 11.62
C GLU A 280 5.10 -8.98 12.25
N SER A 281 4.93 -8.64 13.53
CA SER A 281 3.63 -8.65 14.22
C SER A 281 2.62 -7.74 13.51
N THR A 282 3.00 -6.48 13.23
CA THR A 282 2.12 -5.53 12.55
C THR A 282 1.80 -5.94 11.12
N LYS A 283 2.78 -6.46 10.37
CA LYS A 283 2.53 -6.98 9.01
C LYS A 283 1.67 -8.25 9.02
N ARG A 284 1.79 -9.10 10.05
CA ARG A 284 0.90 -10.24 10.26
C ARG A 284 -0.52 -9.79 10.58
N LEU A 285 -0.69 -8.79 11.43
CA LEU A 285 -1.99 -8.17 11.70
C LEU A 285 -2.61 -7.59 10.43
N THR A 286 -1.83 -6.89 9.60
CA THR A 286 -2.29 -6.41 8.28
C THR A 286 -2.77 -7.55 7.38
N ASP A 287 -2.03 -8.68 7.31
CA ASP A 287 -2.44 -9.86 6.55
C ASP A 287 -3.79 -10.39 7.03
N VAL A 288 -3.93 -10.56 8.35
CA VAL A 288 -5.14 -11.09 8.98
C VAL A 288 -6.34 -10.18 8.72
N LEU A 289 -6.21 -8.87 8.94
CA LEU A 289 -7.30 -7.91 8.72
C LEU A 289 -7.76 -7.91 7.27
N ALA A 290 -6.83 -7.77 6.31
CA ALA A 290 -7.17 -7.67 4.90
C ALA A 290 -7.81 -8.96 4.34
N LEU A 291 -7.22 -10.13 4.64
CA LEU A 291 -7.70 -11.40 4.10
C LEU A 291 -8.98 -11.90 4.77
N SER A 292 -9.21 -11.54 6.03
CA SER A 292 -10.45 -11.90 6.74
C SER A 292 -11.61 -10.94 6.45
N ALA A 293 -11.38 -9.76 5.88
CA ALA A 293 -12.40 -8.71 5.73
C ALA A 293 -13.69 -9.15 5.02
N SER A 294 -13.61 -10.11 4.10
CA SER A 294 -14.77 -10.62 3.35
C SER A 294 -15.47 -11.81 4.02
N LEU A 295 -14.97 -12.29 5.17
CA LEU A 295 -15.52 -13.43 5.88
C LEU A 295 -16.75 -13.06 6.72
N PRO A 296 -17.63 -14.03 7.03
CA PRO A 296 -18.82 -13.79 7.84
C PRO A 296 -18.51 -13.27 9.25
N ALA A 297 -17.54 -13.85 9.95
CA ALA A 297 -17.27 -13.53 11.35
C ALA A 297 -16.86 -12.06 11.62
N PRO A 298 -15.88 -11.45 10.90
CA PRO A 298 -15.51 -10.04 11.09
C PRO A 298 -16.47 -9.03 10.47
N LYS A 299 -17.48 -9.48 9.70
CA LYS A 299 -18.35 -8.60 8.91
C LYS A 299 -18.98 -7.43 9.69
N PRO A 300 -19.44 -7.58 10.95
CA PRO A 300 -19.98 -6.45 11.71
C PRO A 300 -18.94 -5.34 11.94
N SER A 301 -17.74 -5.70 12.38
CA SER A 301 -16.63 -4.76 12.60
C SER A 301 -16.14 -4.13 11.30
N VAL A 302 -16.04 -4.92 10.22
CA VAL A 302 -15.68 -4.42 8.88
C VAL A 302 -16.73 -3.44 8.37
N THR A 303 -18.01 -3.71 8.59
CA THR A 303 -19.09 -2.79 8.18
C THR A 303 -18.95 -1.48 8.94
N SER A 304 -18.81 -1.51 10.26
CA SER A 304 -18.57 -0.33 11.10
C SER A 304 -17.35 0.48 10.62
N TYR A 305 -16.26 -0.21 10.28
CA TYR A 305 -15.06 0.40 9.72
C TYR A 305 -15.28 1.09 8.36
N LEU A 306 -16.05 0.46 7.47
CA LEU A 306 -16.28 0.94 6.10
C LEU A 306 -17.50 1.86 5.95
N THR A 307 -18.21 2.17 7.03
CA THR A 307 -19.39 3.05 6.98
C THR A 307 -19.31 4.15 8.04
N THR A 308 -19.28 5.41 7.59
CA THR A 308 -19.33 6.60 8.48
C THR A 308 -20.72 7.20 8.60
N THR A 309 -21.65 6.84 7.71
CA THR A 309 -23.03 7.34 7.71
C THR A 309 -24.00 6.19 7.50
N SER A 310 -25.15 6.22 8.21
CA SER A 310 -26.24 5.25 8.06
C SER A 310 -26.99 5.36 6.72
N ALA A 311 -26.38 5.99 5.71
CA ALA A 311 -26.97 6.20 4.40
C ALA A 311 -27.13 4.85 3.68
N LYS A 312 -28.38 4.40 3.59
CA LYS A 312 -28.76 3.29 2.70
C LYS A 312 -28.42 3.70 1.26
N GLY A 313 -27.89 2.78 0.44
CA GLY A 313 -27.59 3.09 -0.95
C GLY A 313 -26.12 3.43 -1.26
N VAL A 314 -25.17 2.95 -0.46
CA VAL A 314 -23.73 3.22 -0.65
C VAL A 314 -22.98 1.90 -0.82
N ILE A 315 -22.12 1.82 -1.84
CA ILE A 315 -21.20 0.73 -2.10
C ILE A 315 -19.88 1.05 -1.36
N PRO A 316 -19.48 0.27 -0.35
CA PRO A 316 -18.23 0.48 0.36
C PRO A 316 -17.01 0.12 -0.52
N PRO A 317 -15.82 0.62 -0.20
CA PRO A 317 -14.62 0.23 -0.91
C PRO A 317 -14.26 -1.24 -0.65
N LYS A 318 -13.49 -1.84 -1.56
CA LYS A 318 -12.90 -3.19 -1.40
C LYS A 318 -11.51 -3.10 -0.77
N ILE A 319 -11.19 -4.08 0.07
CA ILE A 319 -9.89 -4.20 0.74
C ILE A 319 -9.03 -5.22 -0.01
N TYR A 320 -7.78 -4.86 -0.30
CA TYR A 320 -6.79 -5.72 -0.94
C TYR A 320 -5.48 -5.69 -0.17
N LEU A 321 -4.66 -6.73 -0.39
CA LEU A 321 -3.39 -6.94 0.29
C LEU A 321 -2.25 -7.12 -0.71
N VAL A 322 -1.17 -6.37 -0.51
CA VAL A 322 0.05 -6.49 -1.31
C VAL A 322 1.30 -6.64 -0.46
N HIS A 323 2.41 -7.00 -1.08
CA HIS A 323 3.74 -6.75 -0.54
C HIS A 323 4.74 -6.44 -1.67
N PRO A 324 5.81 -5.68 -1.40
CA PRO A 324 6.75 -5.21 -2.43
C PRO A 324 7.84 -6.22 -2.80
N GLY A 325 7.77 -7.45 -2.26
CA GLY A 325 8.91 -8.36 -2.22
C GLY A 325 10.07 -7.80 -1.39
N VAL A 326 11.30 -8.17 -1.74
CA VAL A 326 12.53 -7.68 -1.12
C VAL A 326 13.10 -6.56 -1.97
N VAL A 327 12.93 -5.34 -1.47
CA VAL A 327 13.42 -4.10 -2.07
C VAL A 327 14.54 -3.54 -1.21
N GLN A 328 15.57 -3.04 -1.88
CA GLN A 328 16.62 -2.29 -1.22
C GLN A 328 16.12 -0.88 -0.89
N THR A 329 15.78 -0.64 0.37
CA THR A 329 15.37 0.68 0.87
C THR A 329 16.14 1.05 2.13
N THR A 330 16.09 2.32 2.50
CA THR A 330 16.65 2.83 3.76
C THR A 330 15.82 2.44 5.00
N LEU A 331 14.75 1.65 4.83
CA LEU A 331 13.96 1.14 5.95
C LEU A 331 14.82 0.29 6.89
N PHE A 332 15.82 -0.40 6.34
CA PHE A 332 16.83 -1.11 7.12
C PHE A 332 18.10 -0.23 7.21
N PRO A 333 18.52 0.21 8.42
CA PRO A 333 19.58 1.20 8.59
C PRO A 333 20.96 0.57 8.35
N LEU A 334 21.44 0.59 7.10
CA LEU A 334 22.77 0.12 6.70
C LEU A 334 23.70 1.29 6.38
N ASN A 335 24.97 1.17 6.75
CA ASN A 335 26.01 2.05 6.21
C ASN A 335 26.20 1.80 4.71
N ALA A 336 26.82 2.76 4.00
CA ALA A 336 26.96 2.70 2.55
C ALA A 336 27.66 1.43 2.03
N PHE A 337 28.68 0.94 2.75
CA PHE A 337 29.41 -0.28 2.40
C PHE A 337 28.49 -1.50 2.47
N MET A 338 27.75 -1.66 3.57
CA MET A 338 26.79 -2.75 3.73
C MET A 338 25.63 -2.63 2.75
N PHE A 339 25.18 -1.42 2.45
CA PHE A 339 24.12 -1.18 1.47
C PHE A 339 24.54 -1.64 0.07
N PHE A 340 25.79 -1.39 -0.33
CA PHE A 340 26.34 -1.91 -1.59
C PHE A 340 26.35 -3.44 -1.64
N TRP A 341 26.88 -4.11 -0.61
CA TRP A 341 26.95 -5.57 -0.58
C TRP A 341 25.58 -6.23 -0.46
N TYR A 342 24.67 -5.64 0.31
CA TYR A 342 23.29 -6.07 0.37
C TYR A 342 22.66 -6.10 -1.02
N ARG A 343 22.87 -5.07 -1.84
CA ARG A 343 22.40 -5.04 -3.23
C ARG A 343 22.91 -6.23 -4.03
N ILE A 344 24.21 -6.52 -3.95
CA ILE A 344 24.82 -7.66 -4.66
C ILE A 344 24.16 -8.97 -4.23
N VAL A 345 23.98 -9.17 -2.92
CA VAL A 345 23.34 -10.38 -2.38
C VAL A 345 21.91 -10.54 -2.91
N LEU A 346 21.14 -9.46 -2.99
CA LEU A 346 19.79 -9.52 -3.56
C LEU A 346 19.79 -9.90 -5.05
N TYR A 347 20.74 -9.39 -5.84
CA TYR A 347 20.91 -9.79 -7.24
C TYR A 347 21.26 -11.26 -7.37
N VAL A 348 22.17 -11.77 -6.54
CA VAL A 348 22.50 -13.20 -6.51
C VAL A 348 21.26 -14.03 -6.19
N ALA A 349 20.46 -13.64 -5.20
CA ALA A 349 19.23 -14.36 -4.88
C ALA A 349 18.20 -14.35 -6.01
N ARG A 350 18.04 -13.22 -6.71
CA ARG A 350 17.23 -13.15 -7.94
C ARG A 350 17.77 -14.11 -9.01
N TRP A 351 19.07 -14.08 -9.28
CA TRP A 351 19.71 -14.94 -10.27
C TRP A 351 19.66 -16.41 -9.90
N LEU A 352 19.52 -16.77 -8.62
CA LEU A 352 19.25 -18.14 -8.17
C LEU A 352 17.77 -18.55 -8.32
N GLY A 353 16.93 -17.68 -8.88
CA GLY A 353 15.54 -17.96 -9.22
C GLY A 353 14.53 -17.55 -8.16
N SER A 354 14.91 -16.72 -7.18
CA SER A 354 13.94 -16.15 -6.25
C SER A 354 13.04 -15.14 -6.96
N PRO A 355 11.71 -15.33 -6.93
CA PRO A 355 10.80 -14.36 -7.52
C PRO A 355 10.67 -13.10 -6.66
N TRP A 356 11.01 -13.18 -5.38
CA TRP A 356 10.70 -12.13 -4.41
C TRP A 356 11.79 -11.08 -4.27
N HIS A 357 12.66 -10.93 -5.26
CA HIS A 357 13.72 -9.91 -5.23
C HIS A 357 13.53 -8.85 -6.31
N PRO A 358 12.53 -7.95 -6.20
CA PRO A 358 12.40 -6.79 -7.09
C PRO A 358 13.54 -5.79 -6.99
N ILE A 359 14.26 -5.74 -5.86
CA ILE A 359 15.46 -4.92 -5.58
C ILE A 359 15.23 -3.42 -5.61
N THR A 360 14.58 -2.89 -6.65
CA THR A 360 14.31 -1.46 -6.82
C THR A 360 12.90 -1.11 -6.34
N ALA A 361 12.73 0.13 -5.89
CA ALA A 361 11.43 0.66 -5.50
C ALA A 361 10.40 0.58 -6.63
N TYR A 362 10.80 0.94 -7.86
CA TYR A 362 9.97 0.86 -9.05
C TYR A 362 9.47 -0.57 -9.31
N ASN A 363 10.33 -1.59 -9.14
CA ASN A 363 9.90 -2.98 -9.32
C ASN A 363 9.03 -3.46 -8.15
N GLY A 364 9.33 -3.00 -6.92
CA GLY A 364 8.51 -3.24 -5.73
C GLY A 364 7.09 -2.68 -5.84
N ALA A 365 6.86 -1.68 -6.70
CA ALA A 365 5.56 -1.10 -6.96
C ALA A 365 4.65 -1.92 -7.90
N CYS A 366 5.12 -3.04 -8.45
CA CYS A 366 4.38 -3.82 -9.46
C CYS A 366 2.98 -4.25 -9.02
N ALA A 367 2.86 -4.93 -7.87
CA ALA A 367 1.58 -5.41 -7.35
C ALA A 367 0.61 -4.29 -6.93
N PRO A 368 1.02 -3.25 -6.17
CA PRO A 368 0.11 -2.16 -5.83
C PRO A 368 -0.38 -1.40 -7.07
N VAL A 369 0.49 -1.09 -8.04
CA VAL A 369 0.08 -0.40 -9.27
C VAL A 369 -0.86 -1.27 -10.11
N TRP A 370 -0.59 -2.58 -10.22
CA TRP A 370 -1.50 -3.50 -10.88
C TRP A 370 -2.89 -3.51 -10.22
N LEU A 371 -2.98 -3.57 -8.89
CA LEU A 371 -4.27 -3.50 -8.20
C LEU A 371 -4.99 -2.17 -8.39
N VAL A 372 -4.28 -1.06 -8.57
CA VAL A 372 -4.90 0.23 -8.88
C VAL A 372 -5.45 0.26 -10.30
N LEU A 373 -4.66 -0.21 -11.27
CA LEU A 373 -5.01 -0.08 -12.68
C LEU A 373 -5.94 -1.20 -13.16
N GLN A 374 -5.99 -2.36 -12.51
CA GLN A 374 -6.70 -3.51 -13.06
C GLN A 374 -8.22 -3.29 -13.10
N GLU A 375 -8.87 -3.82 -14.15
CA GLU A 375 -10.34 -3.80 -14.25
C GLU A 375 -10.99 -4.56 -13.10
N GLN A 376 -12.09 -4.01 -12.57
CA GLN A 376 -12.76 -4.59 -11.41
C GLN A 376 -13.28 -6.01 -11.69
N THR A 377 -13.79 -6.27 -12.88
CA THR A 377 -14.25 -7.60 -13.33
C THR A 377 -13.15 -8.64 -13.27
N ALA A 378 -11.93 -8.29 -13.67
CA ALA A 378 -10.77 -9.17 -13.60
C ALA A 378 -10.33 -9.45 -12.15
N LEU A 379 -10.39 -8.44 -11.28
CA LEU A 379 -10.12 -8.61 -9.84
C LEU A 379 -11.15 -9.52 -9.17
N ASP A 380 -12.43 -9.33 -9.49
CA ASP A 380 -13.54 -10.13 -8.95
C ASP A 380 -13.47 -11.58 -9.40
N ALA A 381 -13.20 -11.81 -10.69
CA ALA A 381 -12.99 -13.15 -11.24
C ALA A 381 -11.81 -13.88 -10.55
N ALA A 382 -10.77 -13.14 -10.16
CA ALA A 382 -9.63 -13.68 -9.44
C ALA A 382 -9.85 -13.82 -7.92
N ARG A 383 -10.97 -13.32 -7.38
CA ARG A 383 -11.21 -13.12 -5.94
C ARG A 383 -10.04 -12.42 -5.27
N ALA A 384 -9.61 -11.30 -5.86
CA ALA A 384 -8.36 -10.64 -5.52
C ALA A 384 -8.29 -10.17 -4.07
N GLU A 385 -9.42 -9.93 -3.40
CA GLU A 385 -9.52 -9.60 -1.98
C GLU A 385 -9.11 -10.75 -1.04
N ARG A 386 -9.07 -11.99 -1.55
CA ARG A 386 -8.67 -13.19 -0.79
C ARG A 386 -7.21 -13.57 -0.98
N VAL A 387 -6.46 -12.78 -1.75
CA VAL A 387 -5.10 -13.11 -2.16
C VAL A 387 -4.14 -12.02 -1.67
N LYS A 388 -3.00 -12.45 -1.13
CA LYS A 388 -1.86 -11.57 -0.93
C LYS A 388 -1.08 -11.48 -2.24
N TRP A 389 -1.02 -10.30 -2.84
CA TRP A 389 -0.35 -10.08 -4.13
C TRP A 389 1.07 -9.53 -3.93
N GLY A 390 2.06 -10.23 -4.44
CA GLY A 390 3.46 -9.83 -4.33
C GLY A 390 4.01 -9.25 -5.61
N SER A 391 4.76 -8.16 -5.47
CA SER A 391 5.68 -7.69 -6.51
C SER A 391 6.84 -8.68 -6.59
N GLY A 392 6.92 -9.41 -7.70
CA GLY A 392 7.99 -10.33 -7.99
C GLY A 392 8.73 -9.98 -9.28
N THR A 393 9.84 -10.65 -9.51
CA THR A 393 10.62 -10.55 -10.75
C THR A 393 11.08 -11.92 -11.21
N ASP A 394 11.27 -12.10 -12.51
CA ASP A 394 12.07 -13.23 -12.98
C ASP A 394 13.57 -13.00 -12.81
N ARG A 395 14.40 -13.97 -13.26
CA ARG A 395 15.86 -13.91 -13.15
C ARG A 395 16.47 -12.71 -13.88
N ARG A 396 15.78 -12.16 -14.90
CA ARG A 396 16.24 -10.99 -15.67
C ARG A 396 15.81 -9.67 -15.03
N GLY A 397 14.88 -9.71 -14.06
CA GLY A 397 14.36 -8.53 -13.39
C GLY A 397 13.02 -8.04 -13.95
N GLU A 398 12.42 -8.77 -14.89
CA GLU A 398 11.09 -8.44 -15.42
C GLU A 398 10.03 -8.64 -14.34
N CYS A 399 9.27 -7.59 -14.09
CA CYS A 399 8.28 -7.56 -13.01
C CYS A 399 7.09 -8.46 -13.29
N ARG A 400 6.58 -9.11 -12.24
CA ARG A 400 5.39 -9.97 -12.27
C ARG A 400 4.61 -9.78 -11.00
N VAL A 401 3.28 -9.78 -11.13
CA VAL A 401 2.38 -9.89 -9.99
C VAL A 401 2.15 -11.37 -9.71
N LEU A 402 2.45 -11.80 -8.48
CA LEU A 402 2.37 -13.20 -8.07
C LEU A 402 1.47 -13.34 -6.85
N LYS A 403 0.78 -14.47 -6.73
CA LYS A 403 0.12 -14.83 -5.47
C LYS A 403 1.19 -15.20 -4.44
N THR A 404 0.93 -14.89 -3.18
CA THR A 404 1.83 -15.19 -2.06
C THR A 404 1.07 -16.01 -1.04
N GLU A 405 1.69 -17.11 -0.62
CA GLU A 405 1.14 -17.97 0.43
C GLU A 405 1.26 -17.27 1.79
N VAL A 406 0.19 -17.36 2.57
CA VAL A 406 0.11 -16.81 3.93
C VAL A 406 -0.15 -17.97 4.90
N GLU A 407 0.70 -18.10 5.92
CA GLU A 407 0.57 -19.19 6.91
C GLU A 407 -0.82 -19.16 7.56
N GLY A 408 -1.49 -20.31 7.59
CA GLY A 408 -2.88 -20.49 8.07
C GLY A 408 -3.98 -19.93 7.17
N TRP A 409 -3.64 -19.33 6.03
CA TRP A 409 -4.59 -18.91 4.99
C TRP A 409 -4.37 -19.62 3.63
N GLY A 410 -3.15 -20.11 3.37
CA GLY A 410 -2.78 -20.61 2.06
C GLY A 410 -2.66 -19.47 1.03
N TRP A 411 -3.07 -19.73 -0.21
CA TRP A 411 -2.88 -18.81 -1.35
C TRP A 411 -4.05 -17.85 -1.58
N ASP A 412 -5.26 -18.36 -1.39
CA ASP A 412 -6.54 -17.71 -1.66
C ASP A 412 -7.63 -18.12 -0.66
N GLY A 413 -7.24 -18.84 0.38
CA GLY A 413 -8.14 -19.28 1.41
C GLY A 413 -8.90 -20.58 1.17
N GLU A 414 -8.67 -21.23 0.04
CA GLU A 414 -9.29 -22.52 -0.24
C GLU A 414 -8.45 -23.67 0.29
N VAL A 415 -9.11 -24.53 1.08
CA VAL A 415 -8.57 -25.81 1.53
C VAL A 415 -8.57 -26.76 0.33
N VAL A 416 -7.39 -27.24 -0.05
CA VAL A 416 -7.27 -28.23 -1.12
C VAL A 416 -7.72 -29.59 -0.56
N PRO A 417 -8.57 -30.37 -1.28
CA PRO A 417 -9.00 -31.68 -0.81
C PRO A 417 -7.82 -32.62 -0.51
N GLU A 418 -7.95 -33.43 0.54
CA GLU A 418 -6.94 -34.43 0.89
C GLU A 418 -6.65 -35.37 -0.29
N GLY A 419 -5.37 -35.70 -0.49
CA GLY A 419 -4.92 -36.55 -1.59
C GLY A 419 -4.65 -35.83 -2.93
N TYR A 420 -5.11 -34.59 -3.11
CA TYR A 420 -4.74 -33.77 -4.27
C TYR A 420 -3.46 -33.00 -4.02
N LYS A 421 -2.35 -33.44 -4.64
CA LYS A 421 -1.12 -32.63 -4.71
C LYS A 421 -1.41 -31.40 -5.57
N SER A 422 -1.57 -30.27 -4.90
CA SER A 422 -1.62 -28.95 -5.51
C SER A 422 -0.47 -28.80 -6.53
N LYS A 423 -0.80 -28.58 -7.81
CA LYS A 423 0.19 -28.23 -8.86
C LYS A 423 0.79 -26.82 -8.65
N ARG A 424 0.49 -26.15 -7.52
CA ARG A 424 1.01 -24.81 -7.20
C ARG A 424 2.54 -24.90 -7.07
N LYS A 425 3.24 -24.09 -7.87
CA LYS A 425 4.70 -24.17 -8.06
C LYS A 425 5.44 -23.99 -6.73
N ALA A 426 6.47 -24.80 -6.50
CA ALA A 426 7.35 -24.68 -5.33
C ALA A 426 8.16 -23.37 -5.31
N SER A 427 8.33 -22.73 -6.47
CA SER A 427 9.06 -21.46 -6.60
C SER A 427 8.30 -20.33 -5.88
N GLY A 428 8.99 -19.64 -4.97
CA GLY A 428 8.42 -18.55 -4.19
C GLY A 428 7.73 -18.97 -2.89
N ARG A 429 7.81 -20.24 -2.48
CA ARG A 429 7.32 -20.67 -1.16
C ARG A 429 8.43 -20.60 -0.12
N LYS A 430 8.05 -20.27 1.12
CA LYS A 430 8.93 -20.34 2.29
C LYS A 430 9.28 -21.80 2.57
N LYS A 431 10.56 -22.09 2.86
CA LYS A 431 10.99 -23.44 3.27
C LYS A 431 10.21 -23.90 4.50
N GLY A 432 9.60 -25.09 4.42
CA GLY A 432 8.77 -25.64 5.48
C GLY A 432 7.30 -25.20 5.45
N ALA A 433 6.86 -24.48 4.41
CA ALA A 433 5.45 -24.17 4.23
C ALA A 433 4.60 -25.45 4.19
N VAL A 434 3.48 -25.42 4.91
CA VAL A 434 2.51 -26.51 5.00
C VAL A 434 1.26 -26.14 4.22
N GLU A 435 0.59 -27.12 3.63
CA GLU A 435 -0.71 -26.89 2.97
C GLU A 435 -1.76 -26.47 4.01
N LEU A 436 -2.72 -25.66 3.57
CA LEU A 436 -3.81 -25.19 4.41
C LEU A 436 -4.73 -26.35 4.80
N THR A 437 -4.97 -26.52 6.10
CA THR A 437 -6.01 -27.43 6.62
C THR A 437 -7.28 -26.66 6.96
N ARG A 438 -8.38 -27.39 7.16
CA ARG A 438 -9.67 -26.80 7.56
C ARG A 438 -9.59 -26.16 8.95
N GLU A 439 -8.94 -26.82 9.90
CA GLU A 439 -8.79 -26.35 11.27
C GLU A 439 -7.99 -25.04 11.29
N ARG A 440 -6.89 -24.99 10.53
CA ARG A 440 -6.08 -23.76 10.40
C ARG A 440 -6.84 -22.62 9.74
N ARG A 441 -7.70 -22.93 8.77
CA ARG A 441 -8.59 -21.96 8.14
C ARG A 441 -9.59 -21.37 9.14
N GLU A 442 -10.21 -22.21 9.95
CA GLU A 442 -11.16 -21.81 10.99
C GLU A 442 -10.48 -20.97 12.09
N GLU A 443 -9.26 -21.36 12.51
CA GLU A 443 -8.44 -20.59 13.45
C GLU A 443 -8.08 -19.20 12.89
N PHE A 444 -7.70 -19.11 11.60
CA PHE A 444 -7.43 -17.82 10.96
C PHE A 444 -8.67 -16.91 10.94
N GLU A 445 -9.86 -17.46 10.67
CA GLU A 445 -11.12 -16.70 10.71
C GLU A 445 -11.43 -16.19 12.12
N ALA A 446 -11.26 -17.02 13.15
CA ALA A 446 -11.47 -16.64 14.54
C ALA A 446 -10.50 -15.51 14.97
N VAL A 447 -9.21 -15.65 14.65
CA VAL A 447 -8.20 -14.60 14.89
C VAL A 447 -8.54 -13.33 14.12
N GLY A 448 -9.03 -13.46 12.88
CA GLY A 448 -9.51 -12.34 12.07
C GLY A 448 -10.63 -11.55 12.74
N ALA A 449 -11.68 -12.24 13.20
CA ALA A 449 -12.80 -11.62 13.91
C ALA A 449 -12.33 -10.85 15.16
N GLU A 450 -11.44 -11.46 15.94
CA GLU A 450 -10.90 -10.85 17.16
C GLU A 450 -9.98 -9.65 16.87
N CYS A 451 -9.15 -9.72 15.82
CA CYS A 451 -8.33 -8.60 15.38
C CYS A 451 -9.21 -7.41 14.95
N TRP A 452 -10.26 -7.66 14.16
CA TRP A 452 -11.20 -6.63 13.74
C TRP A 452 -11.94 -6.00 14.93
N ARG A 453 -12.38 -6.80 15.91
CA ARG A 453 -13.00 -6.30 17.14
C ARG A 453 -12.05 -5.38 17.91
N LYS A 454 -10.81 -5.82 18.17
CA LYS A 454 -9.79 -5.01 18.88
C LYS A 454 -9.44 -3.72 18.13
N MET A 455 -9.36 -3.75 16.79
CA MET A 455 -9.11 -2.55 15.99
C MET A 455 -10.27 -1.55 16.08
N GLU A 456 -11.52 -2.02 16.03
CA GLU A 456 -12.70 -1.14 16.18
C GLU A 456 -12.79 -0.53 17.58
N GLU A 457 -12.44 -1.28 18.63
CA GLU A 457 -12.36 -0.77 20.01
C GLU A 457 -11.31 0.34 20.13
N LEU A 458 -10.10 0.11 19.59
CA LEU A 458 -9.04 1.12 19.56
C LEU A 458 -9.44 2.34 18.74
N ARG A 459 -10.08 2.15 17.58
CA ARG A 459 -10.57 3.26 16.76
C ARG A 459 -11.57 4.10 17.54
N GLY A 460 -12.58 3.48 18.16
CA GLY A 460 -13.57 4.18 18.97
C GLY A 460 -12.96 4.93 20.16
N GLU A 461 -11.99 4.32 20.85
CA GLU A 461 -11.26 4.98 21.93
C GLU A 461 -10.50 6.23 21.44
N TRP A 462 -9.76 6.11 20.33
CA TRP A 462 -8.91 7.19 19.84
C TRP A 462 -9.71 8.29 19.14
N GLU A 463 -10.76 7.96 18.39
CA GLU A 463 -11.66 8.97 17.80
C GLU A 463 -12.31 9.85 18.86
N GLY A 464 -12.69 9.29 20.01
CA GLY A 464 -13.21 10.08 21.13
C GLY A 464 -12.20 11.06 21.75
N ARG A 465 -10.90 10.88 21.47
CA ARG A 465 -9.80 11.71 22.01
C ARG A 465 -9.22 12.68 20.98
N ILE A 466 -9.41 12.42 19.68
CA ILE A 466 -9.00 13.31 18.60
C ILE A 466 -10.01 14.48 18.56
N VAL A 467 -9.57 15.65 18.99
CA VAL A 467 -10.35 16.90 18.93
C VAL A 467 -10.21 17.56 17.56
#